data_AF-A0A1H6G7T1-F1
#
_entry.id   AF-A0A1H6G7T1-F1
#
_cell.length_a   1.000
_cell.length_b   1.000
_cell.length_c   1.000
_cell.angle_alpha   90.00
_cell.angle_beta   90.00
_cell.angle_gamma   90.00
#
_symmetry.space_group_name_H-M   'P 1'
#
loop_
_entity.id
_entity.type
_entity.pdbx_description
1 polymer ?
#
loop_
_entity_poly.entity_id
_entity_poly.type
_entity_poly.pdbx_seq_one_letter_code
_entity_poly.pdbx_strand_id
1 'polypeptide(L)'
;MKVRQNLYIDLAVSEALDALAAKPGATKSAIVNDAVSAWLARRGSKEIDDLLKGRLDRISREIAKARRDIDVLLESLSLFVQYQLMVTAPLPEADSAARAVGRERFDAFVTQVGRQIAGGRRSIGAEDVAETAS
;
A
#
# COMPACT_ATOMS: atom_id res chain seq x y z
N MET A 1 41.58 -10.64 3.20
CA MET A 1 42.25 -11.83 3.75
C MET A 1 41.66 -13.07 3.09
N LYS A 2 42.46 -14.02 2.60
CA LYS A 2 41.98 -15.26 1.96
C LYS A 2 42.27 -16.45 2.86
N VAL A 3 41.29 -17.33 3.09
CA VAL A 3 41.42 -18.54 3.92
C VAL A 3 41.44 -19.76 3.02
N ARG A 4 42.40 -20.67 3.21
CA ARG A 4 42.46 -21.92 2.45
C ARG A 4 41.42 -22.89 3.00
N GLN A 5 40.56 -23.39 2.11
CA GLN A 5 39.54 -24.41 2.40
C GLN A 5 39.83 -25.63 1.53
N ASN A 6 39.85 -26.82 2.14
CA ASN A 6 39.94 -28.08 1.40
C ASN A 6 38.53 -28.69 1.33
N LEU A 7 37.93 -28.69 0.14
CA LEU A 7 36.58 -29.16 -0.11
C LEU A 7 36.62 -30.26 -1.16
N TYR A 8 35.80 -31.28 -1.00
CA TYR A 8 35.56 -32.25 -2.04
C TYR A 8 34.51 -31.69 -3.01
N ILE A 9 34.78 -31.83 -4.31
CA ILE A 9 33.84 -31.49 -5.39
C ILE A 9 33.73 -32.69 -6.31
N ASP A 10 32.56 -32.87 -6.92
CA ASP A 10 32.34 -33.93 -7.88
C ASP A 10 33.24 -33.78 -9.11
N LEU A 11 33.59 -34.90 -9.73
CA LEU A 11 34.47 -34.93 -10.91
C LEU A 11 33.97 -34.02 -12.02
N ALA A 12 32.67 -34.08 -12.33
CA ALA A 12 32.05 -33.23 -13.35
C ALA A 12 32.17 -31.73 -13.04
N VAL A 13 32.12 -31.35 -11.76
CA VAL A 13 32.27 -29.96 -11.32
C VAL A 13 33.74 -29.51 -11.44
N SER A 14 34.68 -30.40 -11.12
CA SER A 14 36.11 -30.14 -11.31
C SER A 14 36.43 -29.90 -12.79
N GLU A 15 35.95 -30.76 -13.68
CA GLU A 15 36.17 -30.63 -15.13
C GLU A 15 35.57 -29.34 -15.69
N ALA A 16 34.35 -28.98 -15.27
CA ALA A 16 33.73 -27.72 -15.65
C ALA A 16 34.54 -26.50 -15.14
N LEU A 17 35.09 -26.58 -13.93
CA LEU A 17 35.91 -25.51 -13.36
C LEU A 17 37.26 -25.39 -14.08
N ASP A 18 37.85 -26.50 -14.48
CA ASP A 18 39.05 -26.55 -15.34
C ASP A 18 38.80 -25.87 -16.68
N ALA A 19 37.68 -26.19 -17.34
CA ALA A 19 37.29 -25.56 -18.60
C ALA A 19 37.07 -24.04 -18.46
N LEU A 20 36.48 -23.59 -17.35
CA LEU A 20 36.28 -22.16 -17.07
C LEU A 20 37.58 -21.42 -16.77
N ALA A 21 38.50 -22.06 -16.04
CA ALA A 21 39.80 -21.49 -15.69
C ALA A 21 40.82 -21.54 -16.83
N ALA A 22 40.53 -22.24 -17.93
CA ALA A 22 41.37 -22.24 -19.13
C ALA A 22 41.45 -20.85 -19.82
N LYS A 23 40.54 -19.93 -19.47
CA LYS A 23 40.54 -18.54 -19.99
C LYS A 23 41.65 -17.70 -19.31
N PRO A 24 42.39 -16.88 -20.07
CA PRO A 24 43.40 -15.98 -19.50
C PRO A 24 42.80 -15.05 -18.44
N GLY A 25 43.42 -14.98 -17.26
CA GLY A 25 43.03 -14.06 -16.18
C GLY A 25 42.02 -14.62 -15.17
N ALA A 26 41.50 -15.83 -15.34
CA ALA A 26 40.58 -16.47 -14.40
C ALA A 26 41.25 -17.62 -13.65
N THR A 27 41.25 -17.58 -12.31
CA THR A 27 41.73 -18.71 -11.47
C THR A 27 40.55 -19.49 -10.93
N LYS A 28 40.72 -20.80 -10.74
CA LYS A 28 39.70 -21.67 -10.11
C LYS A 28 39.19 -21.07 -8.80
N SER A 29 40.09 -20.59 -7.95
CA SER A 29 39.73 -19.96 -6.67
C SER A 29 38.94 -18.67 -6.83
N ALA A 30 39.23 -17.84 -7.84
CA ALA A 30 38.44 -16.64 -8.11
C ALA A 30 37.02 -16.99 -8.57
N ILE A 31 36.89 -17.93 -9.52
CA ILE A 31 35.60 -18.39 -10.03
C ILE A 31 34.73 -18.97 -8.91
N VAL A 32 35.30 -19.84 -8.07
CA VAL A 32 34.58 -20.45 -6.94
C VAL A 32 34.18 -19.38 -5.92
N ASN A 33 35.08 -18.46 -5.60
CA ASN A 33 34.79 -17.38 -4.65
C ASN A 33 33.63 -16.51 -5.16
N ASP A 34 33.65 -16.09 -6.42
CA ASP A 34 32.58 -15.27 -7.01
C ASP A 34 31.26 -16.03 -7.06
N ALA A 35 31.28 -17.30 -7.46
CA ALA A 35 30.10 -18.14 -7.51
C ALA A 35 29.46 -18.33 -6.12
N VAL A 36 30.26 -18.59 -5.09
CA VAL A 36 29.80 -18.77 -3.70
C VAL A 36 29.30 -17.45 -3.12
N SER A 37 30.03 -16.34 -3.31
CA SER A 37 29.58 -15.01 -2.89
C SER A 37 28.25 -14.63 -3.55
N ALA A 38 28.10 -14.86 -4.85
CA ALA A 38 26.86 -14.60 -5.56
C ALA A 38 25.72 -15.51 -5.09
N TRP A 39 26.00 -16.78 -4.79
CA TRP A 39 25.00 -17.70 -4.24
C TRP A 39 24.54 -17.30 -2.84
N LEU A 40 25.46 -16.94 -1.94
CA LEU A 40 25.15 -16.46 -0.60
C LEU A 40 24.33 -15.17 -0.64
N ALA A 41 24.71 -14.22 -1.51
CA ALA A 41 23.97 -12.97 -1.72
C ALA A 41 22.53 -13.24 -2.21
N ARG A 42 22.36 -14.11 -3.23
CA ARG A 42 21.04 -14.50 -3.74
C ARG A 42 20.19 -15.22 -2.70
N ARG A 43 20.80 -16.06 -1.84
CA ARG A 43 20.07 -16.77 -0.79
C ARG A 43 19.56 -15.79 0.27
N GLY A 44 20.40 -14.84 0.69
CA GLY A 44 20.02 -13.79 1.64
C GLY A 44 18.93 -12.86 1.08
N SER A 45 19.04 -12.45 -0.19
CA SER A 45 18.00 -11.63 -0.82
C SER A 45 16.69 -12.38 -0.98
N LYS A 46 16.73 -13.65 -1.41
CA LYS A 46 15.54 -14.48 -1.60
C LYS A 46 14.73 -14.66 -0.32
N GLU A 47 15.39 -14.89 0.82
CA GLU A 47 14.70 -15.03 2.10
C GLU A 47 13.99 -13.74 2.52
N ILE A 48 14.64 -12.58 2.31
CA ILE A 48 14.04 -11.27 2.56
C ILE A 48 12.88 -10.99 1.61
N ASP A 49 13.05 -11.29 0.32
CA ASP A 49 12.05 -11.08 -0.72
C ASP A 49 10.80 -11.94 -0.46
N ASP A 50 10.98 -13.21 -0.09
CA ASP A 50 9.89 -14.13 0.24
C ASP A 50 9.10 -13.65 1.47
N LEU A 51 9.78 -13.18 2.52
CA LEU A 51 9.15 -12.59 3.70
C LEU A 51 8.43 -11.26 3.38
N LEU A 52 9.06 -10.39 2.59
CA LEU A 52 8.52 -9.10 2.22
C LEU A 52 7.27 -9.25 1.35
N LYS A 53 7.29 -10.19 0.40
CA LYS A 53 6.14 -10.51 -0.45
C LYS A 53 4.92 -10.88 0.39
N GLY A 54 5.07 -11.77 1.38
CA GLY A 54 3.97 -12.15 2.26
C GLY A 54 3.43 -10.98 3.10
N ARG A 55 4.29 -10.04 3.49
CA ARG A 55 3.88 -8.80 4.19
C ARG A 55 3.13 -7.85 3.26
N LEU A 56 3.64 -7.62 2.05
CA LEU A 56 3.00 -6.77 1.05
C LEU A 56 1.63 -7.30 0.65
N ASP A 57 1.50 -8.61 0.45
CA ASP A 57 0.22 -9.25 0.15
C ASP A 57 -0.79 -9.05 1.29
N ARG A 58 -0.34 -9.11 2.56
CA ARG A 58 -1.19 -8.82 3.72
C ARG A 58 -1.62 -7.36 3.75
N ILE A 59 -0.70 -6.42 3.55
CA ILE A 59 -1.01 -4.98 3.49
C ILE A 59 -2.01 -4.69 2.37
N SER A 60 -1.82 -5.27 1.19
CA SER A 60 -2.74 -5.11 0.06
C SER A 60 -4.16 -5.59 0.39
N ARG A 61 -4.29 -6.72 1.09
CA ARG A 61 -5.60 -7.22 1.57
C ARG A 61 -6.24 -6.30 2.60
N GLU A 62 -5.46 -5.78 3.55
CA GLU A 62 -5.98 -4.82 4.55
C GLU A 62 -6.41 -3.51 3.90
N ILE A 63 -5.68 -2.98 2.91
CA ILE A 63 -6.08 -1.81 2.13
C ILE A 63 -7.39 -2.08 1.38
N ALA A 64 -7.52 -3.24 0.74
CA ALA A 64 -8.74 -3.60 0.02
C ALA A 64 -9.95 -3.74 0.98
N LYS A 65 -9.73 -4.23 2.19
CA LYS A 65 -10.76 -4.28 3.24
C LYS A 65 -11.13 -2.88 3.72
N ALA A 66 -10.15 -2.05 4.06
CA ALA A 66 -10.37 -0.67 4.49
C ALA A 66 -11.14 0.13 3.43
N ARG A 67 -10.85 -0.07 2.14
CA ARG A 67 -11.60 0.58 1.06
C ARG A 67 -13.08 0.19 1.08
N ARG A 68 -13.41 -1.10 1.24
CA ARG A 68 -14.80 -1.55 1.38
C ARG A 68 -15.47 -0.95 2.61
N ASP A 69 -14.76 -0.90 3.74
CA ASP A 69 -15.28 -0.32 4.98
C ASP A 69 -15.56 1.19 4.80
N ILE A 70 -14.69 1.92 4.08
CA ILE A 70 -14.89 3.32 3.72
C ILE A 70 -16.12 3.50 2.82
N ASP A 71 -16.30 2.65 1.81
CA ASP A 71 -17.48 2.72 0.92
C ASP A 71 -18.78 2.55 1.72
N VAL A 72 -18.82 1.58 2.65
CA VAL A 72 -19.97 1.36 3.56
C VAL A 72 -20.20 2.54 4.49
N LEU A 73 -19.14 3.13 5.04
CA LEU A 73 -19.24 4.33 5.89
C LEU A 73 -19.78 5.54 5.11
N LEU A 74 -19.35 5.71 3.87
CA LEU A 74 -19.82 6.80 3.01
C LEU A 74 -21.31 6.63 2.69
N GLU A 75 -21.74 5.43 2.32
CA GLU A 75 -23.16 5.12 2.08
C GLU A 75 -24.02 5.36 3.34
N SER A 76 -23.54 4.89 4.49
CA SER A 76 -24.22 5.07 5.78
C SER A 76 -24.31 6.55 6.17
N LEU A 77 -23.24 7.32 5.95
CA LEU A 77 -23.22 8.76 6.23
C LEU A 77 -24.17 9.52 5.30
N SER A 78 -24.20 9.18 4.01
CA SER A 78 -25.14 9.75 3.05
C SER A 78 -26.59 9.51 3.47
N LEU A 79 -26.93 8.28 3.84
CA LEU A 79 -28.27 7.94 4.35
C LEU A 79 -28.59 8.66 5.66
N PHE A 80 -27.63 8.78 6.57
CA PHE A 80 -27.80 9.52 7.83
C PHE A 80 -28.08 11.00 7.58
N VAL A 81 -27.29 11.67 6.73
CA VAL A 81 -27.49 13.08 6.38
C VAL A 81 -28.84 13.28 5.70
N GLN A 82 -29.20 12.38 4.77
CA GLN A 82 -30.51 12.42 4.13
C GLN A 82 -31.66 12.28 5.14
N TYR A 83 -31.57 11.30 6.04
CA TYR A 83 -32.55 11.10 7.11
C TYR A 83 -32.66 12.33 8.01
N GLN A 84 -31.54 12.89 8.46
CA GLN A 84 -31.53 14.09 9.28
C GLN A 84 -32.21 15.26 8.56
N LEU A 85 -31.88 15.51 7.29
CA LEU A 85 -32.48 16.59 6.50
C LEU A 85 -33.97 16.37 6.20
N MET A 86 -34.44 15.12 6.19
CA MET A 86 -35.86 14.80 6.01
C MET A 86 -36.67 14.83 7.32
N VAL A 87 -36.05 14.51 8.47
CA VAL A 87 -36.77 14.28 9.74
C VAL A 87 -36.63 15.42 10.76
N THR A 88 -35.63 16.30 10.66
CA THR A 88 -35.43 17.37 11.65
C THR A 88 -36.44 18.54 11.61
N ALA A 89 -37.44 18.51 10.73
CA ALA A 89 -38.57 19.44 10.82
C ALA A 89 -39.73 18.82 11.64
N PRO A 90 -40.21 19.46 12.72
CA PRO A 90 -41.43 19.03 13.40
C PRO A 90 -42.61 19.42 12.51
N LEU A 91 -42.93 18.58 11.51
CA LEU A 91 -44.12 18.74 10.69
C LEU A 91 -45.17 17.71 11.11
N PRO A 92 -46.39 18.17 11.47
CA PRO A 92 -47.53 17.29 11.58
C PRO A 92 -47.82 16.75 10.18
N GLU A 93 -47.62 15.44 10.00
CA GLU A 93 -47.68 14.69 8.75
C GLU A 93 -46.64 15.10 7.69
N ALA A 94 -45.85 14.12 7.23
CA ALA A 94 -44.73 14.34 6.33
C ALA A 94 -45.20 14.79 4.93
N ASP A 95 -45.40 16.10 4.76
CA ASP A 95 -45.78 16.73 3.50
C ASP A 95 -44.74 16.38 2.42
N SER A 96 -45.26 15.96 1.25
CA SER A 96 -44.47 15.64 0.06
C SER A 96 -43.51 16.77 -0.33
N ALA A 97 -43.89 18.03 -0.09
CA ALA A 97 -43.08 19.21 -0.31
C ALA A 97 -41.84 19.23 0.61
N ALA A 98 -41.98 18.88 1.90
CA ALA A 98 -40.87 18.86 2.83
C ALA A 98 -39.83 17.78 2.47
N ARG A 99 -40.28 16.61 2.00
CA ARG A 99 -39.41 15.55 1.49
C ARG A 99 -38.68 15.95 0.20
N ALA A 100 -39.31 16.77 -0.65
CA ALA A 100 -38.68 17.31 -1.85
C ALA A 100 -37.55 18.29 -1.48
N VAL A 101 -37.80 19.21 -0.55
CA VAL A 101 -36.79 20.16 -0.04
C VAL A 101 -35.62 19.44 0.63
N GLY A 102 -35.87 18.40 1.42
CA GLY A 102 -34.81 17.59 2.04
C GLY A 102 -33.88 16.92 1.02
N ARG A 103 -34.45 16.41 -0.09
CA ARG A 103 -33.67 15.85 -1.20
C ARG A 103 -32.83 16.90 -1.92
N GLU A 104 -33.41 18.06 -2.22
CA GLU A 104 -32.68 19.16 -2.87
C GLU A 104 -31.48 19.63 -2.02
N ARG A 105 -31.66 19.74 -0.70
CA ARG A 105 -30.58 20.09 0.24
C ARG A 105 -29.48 19.02 0.27
N PHE A 106 -29.83 17.74 0.19
CA PHE A 106 -28.87 16.65 0.13
C PHE A 106 -28.03 16.72 -1.15
N ASP A 107 -28.66 16.92 -2.31
CA ASP A 107 -27.95 17.02 -3.60
C ASP A 107 -26.98 18.22 -3.62
N ALA A 108 -27.40 19.35 -3.06
CA ALA A 108 -26.55 20.54 -2.91
C ALA A 108 -25.32 20.25 -2.02
N PHE A 109 -25.53 19.54 -0.90
CA PHE A 109 -24.45 19.10 0.00
C PHE A 109 -23.46 18.16 -0.71
N VAL A 110 -23.95 17.11 -1.39
CA VAL A 110 -23.10 16.17 -2.14
C VAL A 110 -22.24 16.91 -3.17
N THR A 111 -22.84 17.86 -3.89
CA THR A 111 -22.14 18.67 -4.89
C THR A 111 -21.04 19.52 -4.24
N GLN A 112 -21.30 20.15 -3.09
CA GLN A 112 -20.30 20.94 -2.36
C GLN A 112 -19.15 20.08 -1.85
N VAL A 113 -19.44 18.91 -1.28
CA VAL A 113 -18.42 17.95 -0.83
C VAL A 113 -17.56 17.49 -2.01
N GLY A 114 -18.18 17.15 -3.15
CA GLY A 114 -17.46 16.77 -4.37
C GLY A 114 -16.48 17.85 -4.85
N ARG A 115 -16.91 19.13 -4.85
CA ARG A 115 -16.02 20.26 -5.17
C ARG A 115 -14.85 20.39 -4.19
N GLN A 116 -15.08 20.16 -2.90
CA GLN A 116 -14.04 20.28 -1.88
C GLN A 116 -12.99 19.16 -1.98
N ILE A 117 -13.43 17.92 -2.26
CA ILE A 117 -12.55 16.78 -2.53
C ILE A 117 -11.70 17.02 -3.78
N ALA A 118 -12.32 17.44 -4.89
CA ALA A 118 -11.61 17.75 -6.13
C ALA A 118 -10.59 18.89 -5.96
N GLY A 119 -10.87 19.83 -5.04
CA GLY A 119 -9.96 20.91 -4.67
C GLY A 119 -8.84 20.54 -3.70
N GLY A 120 -8.75 19.27 -3.23
CA GLY A 120 -7.65 18.77 -2.40
C GLY A 120 -7.53 19.38 -0.99
N ARG A 121 -8.51 20.17 -0.53
CA ARG A 121 -8.50 20.79 0.80
C ARG A 121 -9.05 19.80 1.82
N ARG A 122 -8.25 19.44 2.85
CA ARG A 122 -8.74 18.66 4.00
C ARG A 122 -9.89 19.43 4.66
N SER A 123 -11.06 18.81 4.73
CA SER A 123 -12.28 19.43 5.27
C SER A 123 -12.41 19.32 6.80
N ILE A 124 -11.61 18.46 7.43
CA ILE A 124 -11.64 18.24 8.89
C ILE A 124 -10.22 18.46 9.43
N GLY A 125 -10.06 19.42 10.33
CA GLY A 125 -8.79 19.73 10.99
C GLY A 125 -7.88 20.74 10.28
N ALA A 126 -8.44 21.69 9.52
CA ALA A 126 -7.74 22.96 9.34
C ALA A 126 -7.96 23.76 10.62
N GLU A 127 -7.10 23.56 11.62
CA GLU A 127 -7.05 24.45 12.77
C GLU A 127 -6.82 25.88 12.26
N ASP A 128 -7.71 26.78 12.66
CA ASP A 128 -7.44 28.21 12.71
C ASP A 128 -6.18 28.42 13.56
N VAL A 129 -5.02 28.41 12.91
CA VAL A 129 -3.84 29.12 13.43
C VAL A 129 -3.98 30.57 12.98
N ALA A 130 -5.03 31.22 13.48
CA ALA A 130 -5.17 32.66 13.44
C ALA A 130 -5.36 33.13 14.89
N GLU A 131 -4.46 34.02 15.31
CA GLU A 131 -4.69 34.98 16.39
C GLU A 131 -4.35 34.54 17.84
N THR A 132 -3.09 34.17 18.07
CA THR A 132 -2.40 34.54 19.33
C THR A 132 -1.11 35.28 19.01
N ALA A 133 -1.25 36.50 18.53
CA ALA A 133 -0.19 37.51 18.59
C ALA A 133 -0.86 38.88 18.59
N SER A 134 -1.33 39.30 19.76
CA SER A 134 -1.46 40.71 20.09
C SER A 134 -1.10 40.91 21.56
#